data_AF-S4PHE9-F1
#
_entry.id   AF-S4PHE9-F1
#
_cell.length_a   1.000
_cell.length_b   1.000
_cell.length_c   1.000
_cell.angle_alpha   90.00
_cell.angle_beta   90.00
_cell.angle_gamma   90.00
#
_symmetry.space_group_name_H-M   'P 1'
#
loop_
_entity.id
_entity.type
_entity.pdbx_description
1 polymer ?
#
loop_
_entity_poly.entity_id
_entity_poly.type
_entity_poly.pdbx_seq_one_letter_code
_entity_poly.pdbx_strand_id
1 'polypeptide(L)'
;GICTVFGDPHYKTFDGKFYSFQGSCKYQLVSDCKNHTFSIRISNDARNTSHSSWTRTATLRIGSTKINMGKKMRIKVNGQRIALP
;
A
#
# COMPACT_ATOMS: atom_id res chain seq x y z
N GLY A 1 9.32 -13.50 7.88
CA GLY A 1 8.84 -13.70 6.49
C GLY A 1 8.75 -12.36 5.77
N ILE A 2 8.56 -12.36 4.44
CA ILE A 2 8.43 -11.15 3.62
C ILE A 2 7.04 -11.15 2.97
N CYS A 3 6.27 -10.08 3.17
CA CYS A 3 5.03 -9.84 2.44
C CYS A 3 5.33 -8.99 1.20
N THR A 4 4.86 -9.41 0.02
CA THR A 4 5.14 -8.75 -1.26
C THR A 4 3.85 -8.44 -1.99
N VAL A 5 3.76 -7.23 -2.58
CA VAL A 5 2.67 -6.84 -3.48
C VAL A 5 3.29 -6.40 -4.81
N PHE A 6 2.80 -6.98 -5.91
CA PHE A 6 3.37 -6.78 -7.24
C PHE A 6 2.31 -6.98 -8.35
N GLY A 7 2.56 -6.44 -9.55
CA GLY A 7 1.68 -6.65 -10.72
C GLY A 7 0.26 -6.07 -10.58
N ASP A 8 -0.74 -6.82 -11.07
CA ASP A 8 -2.18 -6.47 -11.07
C ASP A 8 -2.96 -7.26 -10.02
N PRO A 9 -3.21 -6.64 -8.87
CA PRO A 9 -2.41 -6.83 -7.68
C PRO A 9 -2.36 -8.31 -7.27
N HIS A 10 -1.13 -8.84 -7.26
CA HIS A 10 -0.76 -10.12 -6.68
C HIS A 10 -0.14 -9.89 -5.30
N TYR A 11 -0.45 -10.80 -4.39
CA TYR A 11 -0.02 -10.75 -3.00
C TYR A 11 0.71 -12.04 -2.64
N LYS A 12 1.82 -11.90 -1.95
CA LYS A 12 2.49 -12.97 -1.22
C LYS A 12 2.47 -12.63 0.26
N THR A 13 1.86 -13.47 1.08
CA THR A 13 1.80 -13.29 2.53
C THR A 13 3.14 -13.59 3.21
N PHE A 14 3.27 -13.25 4.49
CA PHE A 14 4.49 -13.50 5.27
C PHE A 14 4.84 -14.99 5.41
N ASP A 15 3.82 -15.87 5.42
CA ASP A 15 3.91 -17.33 5.42
C ASP A 15 3.97 -17.93 4.00
N GLY A 16 4.08 -17.09 2.96
CA GLY A 16 4.37 -17.51 1.60
C GLY A 16 3.17 -17.90 0.73
N LYS A 17 1.93 -17.67 1.19
CA LYS A 17 0.73 -17.92 0.38
C LYS A 17 0.59 -16.86 -0.71
N PHE A 18 0.27 -17.32 -1.92
CA PHE A 18 0.06 -16.46 -3.09
C PHE A 18 -1.42 -16.36 -3.42
N TYR A 19 -1.89 -15.15 -3.71
CA TYR A 19 -3.23 -14.92 -4.24
C TYR A 19 -3.30 -13.61 -5.03
N SER A 20 -4.33 -13.50 -5.87
CA SER A 20 -4.68 -12.28 -6.59
C SER A 20 -5.96 -11.71 -6.02
N PHE A 21 -6.04 -10.39 -5.89
CA PHE A 21 -7.25 -9.74 -5.40
C PHE A 21 -7.51 -8.44 -6.14
N GLN A 22 -8.56 -8.44 -6.97
CA GLN A 22 -8.91 -7.33 -7.87
C GLN A 22 -9.86 -6.33 -7.22
N GLY A 23 -9.40 -5.69 -6.15
CA GLY A 23 -10.16 -4.68 -5.42
C GLY A 23 -9.73 -3.25 -5.75
N SER A 24 -10.68 -2.38 -6.12
CA SER A 24 -10.44 -0.97 -6.47
C SER A 24 -10.70 0.02 -5.31
N CYS A 25 -10.34 -0.36 -4.10
CA CYS A 25 -10.53 0.45 -2.89
C CYS A 25 -9.22 0.63 -2.10
N LYS A 26 -9.33 1.05 -0.84
CA LYS A 26 -8.23 1.11 0.13
C LYS A 26 -8.24 -0.15 0.99
N TYR A 27 -7.10 -0.81 1.08
CA TYR A 27 -6.95 -2.05 1.84
C TYR A 27 -5.79 -1.96 2.82
N GLN A 28 -5.91 -2.66 3.93
CA GLN A 28 -4.85 -2.82 4.92
C GLN A 28 -4.00 -4.04 4.55
N LEU A 29 -2.71 -3.83 4.29
CA LEU A 29 -1.78 -4.93 4.03
C LEU A 29 -1.24 -5.53 5.33
N VAL A 30 -0.82 -4.65 6.23
CA VAL A 30 -0.28 -5.03 7.54
C VAL A 30 -0.58 -3.94 8.54
N SER A 31 -0.84 -4.34 9.77
CA SER A 31 -0.95 -3.47 10.93
C SER A 31 -0.40 -4.21 12.14
N ASP A 32 0.22 -3.47 13.04
CA ASP A 32 0.40 -3.94 14.40
C ASP A 32 -0.96 -3.97 15.10
N CYS A 33 -1.42 -5.18 15.45
CA CYS A 33 -2.71 -5.40 16.10
C CYS A 33 -2.62 -5.35 17.63
N LYS A 34 -1.41 -5.25 18.22
CA LYS A 34 -1.21 -5.23 19.66
C LYS A 34 -1.02 -3.80 20.18
N ASN A 35 -0.04 -3.09 19.63
CA ASN A 35 0.34 -1.75 20.11
C ASN A 35 0.03 -0.64 19.10
N HIS A 36 -0.49 -1.00 17.91
CA HIS A 36 -0.81 -0.05 16.83
C HIS A 36 0.35 0.88 16.44
N THR A 37 1.58 0.38 16.53
CA THR A 37 2.80 1.16 16.29
C THR A 37 2.98 1.55 14.82
N PHE A 38 2.52 0.71 13.90
CA PHE A 38 2.56 0.99 12.47
C PHE A 38 1.41 0.32 11.70
N SER A 39 1.12 0.87 10.51
CA SER A 39 0.27 0.21 9.51
C SER A 39 0.69 0.58 8.10
N ILE A 40 0.49 -0.34 7.16
CA ILE A 40 0.69 -0.13 5.73
C ILE A 40 -0.63 -0.38 5.02
N ARG A 41 -1.08 0.61 4.27
CA ARG A 41 -2.30 0.54 3.44
C ARG A 41 -1.95 0.78 1.98
N ILE A 42 -2.66 0.10 1.10
CA ILE A 42 -2.64 0.38 -0.34
C ILE A 42 -3.95 1.01 -0.77
N SER A 43 -3.88 1.90 -1.74
CA SER A 43 -5.04 2.38 -2.47
C SER A 43 -4.90 1.92 -3.91
N ASN A 44 -5.89 1.17 -4.38
CA ASN A 44 -5.99 0.75 -5.76
C ASN A 44 -7.06 1.57 -6.49
N ASP A 45 -6.92 1.71 -7.80
CA ASP A 45 -7.96 2.25 -8.69
C ASP A 45 -8.30 1.24 -9.80
N ALA A 46 -9.51 1.35 -10.34
CA ALA A 46 -10.02 0.44 -11.38
C ALA A 46 -9.61 0.89 -12.80
N ARG A 47 -9.05 2.11 -12.94
CA ARG A 47 -8.73 2.78 -14.22
C ARG A 47 -9.77 2.59 -15.33
N ASN A 48 -11.05 2.70 -15.00
CA ASN A 48 -12.19 2.48 -15.91
C ASN A 48 -12.34 1.04 -16.41
N THR A 49 -11.85 0.05 -15.66
CA THR A 49 -12.09 -1.38 -15.90
C THR A 49 -12.80 -1.99 -14.70
N SER A 50 -13.54 -3.08 -14.91
CA SER A 50 -14.19 -3.87 -13.84
C SER A 50 -13.35 -5.08 -13.38
N HIS A 51 -12.29 -5.42 -14.11
CA HIS A 51 -11.59 -6.70 -13.96
C HIS A 51 -10.15 -6.57 -13.43
N SER A 52 -9.60 -5.36 -13.39
CA SER A 52 -8.22 -5.10 -12.96
C SER A 52 -8.15 -3.94 -11.98
N SER A 53 -7.14 -3.97 -11.13
CA SER A 53 -6.95 -2.94 -10.11
C SER A 53 -5.48 -2.56 -9.98
N TRP A 54 -5.20 -1.27 -10.07
CA TRP A 54 -3.84 -0.78 -10.08
C TRP A 54 -3.49 -0.05 -8.80
N THR A 55 -2.34 -0.39 -8.23
CA THR A 55 -1.82 0.36 -7.09
C THR A 55 -1.55 1.81 -7.48
N ARG A 56 -2.20 2.72 -6.75
CA ARG A 56 -2.07 4.17 -6.91
C ARG A 56 -1.15 4.76 -5.85
N THR A 57 -1.24 4.29 -4.62
CA THR A 57 -0.47 4.84 -3.48
C THR A 57 -0.29 3.79 -2.40
N ALA A 58 0.93 3.66 -1.89
CA ALA A 58 1.21 2.97 -0.63
C ALA A 58 1.30 4.02 0.50
N THR A 59 0.71 3.72 1.64
CA THR A 59 0.69 4.61 2.81
C THR A 59 1.25 3.90 4.01
N LEU A 60 2.35 4.41 4.57
CA LEU A 60 2.91 3.99 5.84
C LEU A 60 2.46 4.98 6.92
N ARG A 61 1.88 4.47 8.00
CA ARG A 61 1.79 5.19 9.28
C ARG A 61 2.76 4.54 10.26
N ILE A 62 3.59 5.36 10.88
CA ILE A 62 4.47 4.95 11.98
C ILE A 62 4.49 6.06 13.02
N GLY A 63 4.03 5.75 14.24
CA GLY A 63 3.74 6.77 15.26
C GLY A 63 2.78 7.85 14.74
N SER A 64 3.18 9.11 14.87
CA SER A 64 2.44 10.27 14.33
C SER A 64 2.70 10.55 12.85
N THR A 65 3.70 9.90 12.25
CA THR A 65 4.14 10.19 10.89
C THR A 65 3.33 9.41 9.86
N LYS A 66 2.84 10.11 8.84
CA LYS A 66 2.16 9.52 7.68
C LYS A 66 2.96 9.78 6.42
N ILE A 67 3.41 8.71 5.78
CA ILE A 67 4.17 8.74 4.54
C ILE A 67 3.28 8.20 3.42
N ASN A 68 3.04 9.01 2.40
CA ASN A 68 2.33 8.60 1.19
C ASN A 68 3.33 8.46 0.04
N MET A 69 3.45 7.24 -0.49
CA MET A 69 4.30 6.89 -1.61
C MET A 69 3.43 6.70 -2.86
N GLY A 70 3.43 7.71 -3.73
CA GLY A 70 2.77 7.66 -5.03
C GLY A 70 3.71 7.28 -6.16
N LYS A 71 3.14 7.09 -7.36
CA LYS A 71 3.91 6.89 -8.59
C LYS A 71 4.85 8.07 -8.88
N LYS A 72 5.89 7.81 -9.69
CA LYS A 72 6.89 8.81 -10.12
C LYS A 72 7.56 9.52 -8.93
N MET A 73 7.93 8.76 -7.90
CA MET A 73 8.60 9.27 -6.70
C MET A 73 7.85 10.42 -6.00
N ARG A 74 6.51 10.47 -6.15
CA ARG A 74 5.70 11.50 -5.50
C ARG A 74 5.48 11.12 -4.04
N ILE A 75 6.44 11.52 -3.20
CA ILE A 75 6.41 11.28 -1.76
C ILE A 75 5.80 12.47 -1.03
N LYS A 76 4.94 12.18 -0.06
CA LYS A 76 4.46 13.16 0.91
C LYS A 76 4.67 12.66 2.33
N VAL A 77 5.15 13.53 3.21
CA VAL A 77 5.23 13.30 4.65
C VAL A 77 4.28 14.27 5.33
N ASN A 78 3.34 13.75 6.11
CA ASN A 78 2.30 14.53 6.80
C ASN A 78 1.55 15.51 5.87
N GLY A 79 1.36 15.13 4.60
CA GLY A 79 0.67 15.92 3.58
C GLY A 79 1.58 16.84 2.74
N GLN A 80 2.78 17.14 3.21
CA GLN A 80 3.76 17.97 2.50
C GLN A 80 4.59 17.14 1.52
N ARG A 81 4.76 17.62 0.29
CA ARG A 81 5.62 16.96 -0.69
C ARG A 81 7.08 17.17 -0.31
N ILE A 82 7.87 16.11 -0.32
CA ILE A 82 9.31 16.16 -0.02
C ILE A 82 10.12 15.81 -1.27
N ALA A 83 11.30 16.42 -1.39
CA ALA A 83 12.34 15.96 -2.30
C ALA A 83 13.05 14.77 -1.63
N LEU A 84 13.30 13.73 -2.40
CA LEU A 84 14.11 12.61 -1.93
C LEU A 84 15.59 12.93 -2.16
N PRO A 85 16.49 12.38 -1.34
CA PRO A 85 17.92 12.38 -1.62
C PRO A 85 18.25 11.81 -3.00
#